data_AF-A0A2X1PXF8-F1
#
_entry.id   AF-A0A2X1PXF8-F1
#
_cell.length_a   1.000
_cell.length_b   1.000
_cell.length_c   1.000
_cell.angle_alpha   90.00
_cell.angle_beta   90.00
_cell.angle_gamma   90.00
#
_symmetry.space_group_name_H-M   'P 1'
#
loop_
_entity.id
_entity.type
_entity.pdbx_description
1 polymer ?
#
loop_
_entity_poly.entity_id
_entity_poly.type
_entity_poly.pdbx_seq_one_letter_code
_entity_poly.pdbx_strand_id
1 'polypeptide(L)'
;MVFLQEFDQLPRPMIDTQIMARFLGLGTSAGLAKLAQQYLNVEIDKGATRTNWIKRPLSDIQLQYAAGDVWYLLPLYHILEKRVS
;
A
#
# COMPACT_ATOMS: atom_id res chain seq x y z
N MET A 1 -11.11 9.15 -3.61
CA MET A 1 -12.51 8.67 -3.56
C MET A 1 -12.86 7.82 -4.79
N VAL A 2 -11.90 7.05 -5.33
CA VAL A 2 -12.04 6.37 -6.64
C VAL A 2 -13.15 5.32 -6.64
N PHE A 3 -13.27 4.53 -5.57
CA PHE A 3 -14.28 3.47 -5.53
C PHE A 3 -15.72 4.00 -5.55
N LEU A 4 -15.96 5.11 -4.86
CA LEU A 4 -17.28 5.74 -4.87
C LEU A 4 -17.59 6.38 -6.22
N GLN A 5 -16.59 6.95 -6.89
CA GLN A 5 -16.78 7.60 -8.19
C GLN A 5 -17.01 6.59 -9.32
N GLU A 6 -16.25 5.50 -9.33
CA GLU A 6 -16.28 4.51 -10.42
C GLU A 6 -17.30 3.39 -10.19
N PHE A 7 -17.65 3.10 -8.94
CA PHE A 7 -18.48 1.94 -8.60
C PHE A 7 -19.67 2.27 -7.68
N ASP A 8 -19.90 3.54 -7.36
CA ASP A 8 -20.96 4.00 -6.42
C ASP A 8 -20.96 3.26 -5.07
N GLN A 9 -19.79 2.76 -4.65
CA GLN A 9 -19.66 2.00 -3.41
C GLN A 9 -18.30 2.20 -2.75
N LEU A 10 -18.26 1.98 -1.43
CA LEU A 10 -17.03 1.89 -0.67
C LEU A 10 -16.78 0.43 -0.29
N PRO A 11 -15.54 -0.09 -0.40
CA PRO A 11 -15.20 -1.41 0.11
C PRO A 11 -15.51 -1.50 1.61
N ARG A 12 -16.19 -2.59 2.02
CA ARG A 12 -16.53 -2.84 3.42
C ARG A 12 -16.39 -4.34 3.75
N PRO A 13 -15.73 -4.70 4.86
CA PRO A 13 -14.95 -3.82 5.74
C PRO A 13 -13.67 -3.30 5.05
N MET A 14 -13.19 -2.11 5.45
CA MET A 14 -11.93 -1.55 4.98
C MET A 14 -11.07 -1.18 6.18
N ILE A 15 -9.82 -1.66 6.17
CA ILE A 15 -8.83 -1.36 7.21
C ILE A 15 -7.64 -0.66 6.55
N ASP A 16 -7.22 0.44 7.15
CA ASP A 16 -6.11 1.25 6.67
C ASP A 16 -4.87 0.99 7.54
N THR A 17 -3.84 0.39 6.95
CA THR A 17 -2.58 0.06 7.63
C THR A 17 -1.81 1.31 8.08
N GLN A 18 -1.99 2.46 7.42
CA GLN A 18 -1.43 3.73 7.88
C GLN A 18 -2.14 4.22 9.15
N ILE A 19 -3.47 4.04 9.25
CA ILE A 19 -4.21 4.35 10.48
C ILE A 19 -3.76 3.44 11.61
N MET A 20 -3.65 2.12 11.37
CA MET A 20 -3.10 1.17 12.35
C MET A 20 -1.70 1.58 12.82
N ALA A 21 -0.82 1.94 11.88
CA ALA A 21 0.54 2.38 12.18
C ALA A 21 0.59 3.64 13.05
N ARG A 22 -0.37 4.57 12.88
CA ARG A 22 -0.50 5.76 13.73
C ARG A 22 -0.85 5.40 15.17
N PHE A 23 -1.77 4.47 15.39
CA PHE A 23 -2.11 4.00 16.74
C PHE A 23 -0.95 3.26 17.42
N LEU A 24 -0.06 2.64 16.64
CA LEU A 24 1.17 2.01 17.13
C LEU A 24 2.34 2.99 17.36
N GLY A 25 2.14 4.30 17.18
CA GLY A 25 3.19 5.30 17.40
C GLY A 25 4.29 5.32 16.31
N LEU A 26 4.05 4.76 15.12
CA LEU A 26 5.04 4.68 14.03
C LEU A 26 5.20 5.98 13.21
N GLY A 27 4.51 7.04 13.64
CA GLY A 27 4.49 8.35 13.02
C GLY A 27 3.33 8.55 12.04
N THR A 28 2.99 9.81 11.77
CA THR A 28 1.84 10.21 10.95
C THR A 28 1.99 9.93 9.45
N SER A 29 3.21 9.67 8.98
CA SER A 29 3.53 9.51 7.55
C SER A 29 4.16 8.14 7.24
N ALA A 30 3.76 7.08 7.96
CA ALA A 30 4.23 5.73 7.69
C ALA A 30 3.56 5.17 6.41
N GLY A 31 4.10 5.55 5.24
CA GLY A 31 3.69 4.98 3.96
C GLY A 31 4.15 3.53 3.79
N LEU A 32 3.58 2.84 2.79
CA LEU A 32 3.84 1.43 2.50
C LEU A 32 5.34 1.09 2.46
N ALA A 33 6.14 1.85 1.71
CA ALA A 33 7.58 1.63 1.59
C ALA A 33 8.33 1.70 2.94
N LYS A 34 7.94 2.63 3.83
CA LYS A 34 8.56 2.74 5.15
C LYS A 34 8.20 1.54 6.02
N LEU A 35 6.95 1.12 5.99
CA LEU A 35 6.48 -0.05 6.75
C LEU A 35 7.10 -1.35 6.21
N ALA A 36 7.19 -1.52 4.90
CA ALA A 36 7.83 -2.66 4.25
C ALA A 36 9.33 -2.74 4.62
N GLN A 37 10.04 -1.61 4.60
CA GLN A 37 11.43 -1.57 5.04
C GLN A 37 11.56 -1.95 6.51
N GLN A 38 10.69 -1.42 7.38
CA GLN A 38 10.79 -1.62 8.83
C GLN A 38 10.42 -3.04 9.27
N TYR A 39 9.40 -3.65 8.66
CA TYR A 39 8.84 -4.94 9.13
C TYR A 39 9.20 -6.13 8.25
N LEU A 40 9.43 -5.91 6.96
CA LEU A 40 9.76 -6.97 6.01
C LEU A 40 11.21 -6.91 5.54
N ASN A 41 11.96 -5.86 5.91
CA ASN A 41 13.31 -5.58 5.40
C ASN A 41 13.36 -5.52 3.86
N VAL A 42 12.30 -5.00 3.25
CA VAL A 42 12.17 -4.85 1.79
C VAL A 42 12.19 -3.37 1.42
N GLU A 43 13.06 -3.03 0.47
CA GLU A 43 13.09 -1.71 -0.15
C GLU A 43 12.15 -1.70 -1.37
N ILE A 44 11.05 -0.95 -1.28
CA ILE A 44 10.11 -0.79 -2.40
C ILE A 44 10.64 0.33 -3.30
N ASP A 45 10.97 -0.04 -4.54
CA ASP A 45 11.35 0.91 -5.57
C ASP A 45 10.16 1.84 -5.93
N LYS A 46 10.41 3.15 -5.89
CA LYS A 46 9.43 4.20 -6.20
C LYS A 46 9.45 4.61 -7.68
N GLY A 47 10.25 3.92 -8.51
CA GLY A 47 10.55 4.30 -9.88
C GLY A 47 9.32 4.51 -10.78
N ALA A 48 8.20 3.84 -10.53
CA ALA A 48 6.99 3.95 -11.36
C ALA A 48 5.85 4.79 -10.78
N THR A 49 5.97 5.36 -9.57
CA THR A 49 4.89 6.12 -8.93
C THR A 49 4.40 7.29 -9.78
N ARG A 50 5.28 7.90 -10.59
CA ARG A 50 4.98 9.07 -11.45
C ARG A 50 5.15 8.75 -12.94
N THR A 51 4.60 7.64 -13.40
CA THR A 51 4.59 7.24 -14.82
C THR A 51 3.21 7.38 -15.47
N ASN A 52 3.14 7.33 -16.80
CA ASN A 52 1.86 7.37 -17.51
C ASN A 52 1.14 6.01 -17.39
N TRP A 53 0.20 5.92 -16.44
CA TRP A 53 -0.59 4.72 -16.15
C TRP A 53 -1.74 4.45 -17.14
N ILE A 54 -2.03 5.40 -18.03
CA ILE A 54 -3.06 5.27 -19.07
C ILE A 54 -2.46 4.65 -20.35
N LYS A 55 -1.15 4.80 -20.57
CA LYS A 55 -0.45 4.25 -21.74
C LYS A 55 -0.61 2.72 -21.83
N ARG A 56 -0.72 2.20 -23.06
CA ARG A 56 -0.69 0.75 -23.34
C ARG A 56 0.32 0.41 -24.45
N PRO A 57 0.99 -0.78 -24.37
CA PRO A 57 1.02 -1.67 -23.20
C PRO A 57 1.71 -1.00 -22.01
N LEU A 58 1.43 -1.48 -20.79
CA LEU A 58 2.21 -1.08 -19.62
C LEU A 58 3.61 -1.69 -19.73
N SER A 59 4.62 -1.02 -19.17
CA SER A 59 5.96 -1.59 -19.08
C SER A 59 6.07 -2.62 -17.96
N ASP A 60 7.06 -3.51 -18.04
CA ASP A 60 7.33 -4.50 -16.98
C ASP A 60 7.57 -3.84 -15.61
N ILE A 61 8.22 -2.67 -15.60
CA ILE A 61 8.45 -1.88 -14.38
C ILE A 61 7.13 -1.41 -13.78
N GLN A 62 6.18 -0.96 -14.60
CA GLN A 62 4.84 -0.56 -14.12
C GLN A 62 4.07 -1.76 -13.56
N LEU A 63 4.15 -2.92 -14.22
CA LEU A 63 3.51 -4.15 -13.75
C LEU A 63 4.08 -4.60 -12.40
N GLN A 64 5.41 -4.63 -12.28
CA GLN A 64 6.10 -5.00 -11.04
C GLN A 64 5.78 -4.03 -9.90
N TYR A 65 5.78 -2.73 -10.17
CA TYR A 65 5.41 -1.72 -9.18
C TYR A 65 3.98 -1.89 -8.68
N ALA A 66 3.02 -2.04 -9.61
CA ALA A 66 1.61 -2.20 -9.24
C ALA A 66 1.36 -3.48 -8.43
N ALA A 67 2.05 -4.57 -8.77
CA ALA A 67 2.01 -5.80 -7.99
C ALA A 67 2.63 -5.62 -6.58
N GLY A 68 3.76 -4.90 -6.49
CA GLY A 68 4.44 -4.60 -5.24
C GLY A 68 3.56 -3.86 -4.22
N ASP A 69 2.75 -2.90 -4.68
CA ASP A 69 1.86 -2.10 -3.82
C ASP A 69 0.85 -2.96 -3.03
N VAL A 70 0.50 -4.16 -3.53
CA VAL A 70 -0.41 -5.10 -2.84
C VAL A 70 0.29 -6.33 -2.27
N TRP A 71 1.37 -6.79 -2.90
CA TRP A 71 2.12 -7.97 -2.48
C TRP A 71 2.69 -7.82 -1.07
N TYR A 72 3.26 -6.64 -0.75
CA TYR A 72 3.81 -6.36 0.57
C TYR A 72 2.75 -5.89 1.58
N LEU A 73 1.59 -5.41 1.11
CA LEU A 73 0.54 -4.86 1.96
C LEU A 73 -0.10 -5.93 2.87
N LEU A 74 -0.37 -7.13 2.34
CA LEU A 74 -1.03 -8.19 3.10
C LEU A 74 -0.18 -8.72 4.28
N PRO A 75 1.11 -9.05 4.10
CA PRO A 75 1.98 -9.39 5.22
C PRO A 75 2.08 -8.28 6.27
N LEU A 76 2.16 -7.01 5.84
CA LEU A 76 2.19 -5.86 6.74
C LEU A 76 0.90 -5.74 7.56
N TYR A 77 -0.26 -5.92 6.93
CA TYR A 77 -1.54 -5.93 7.63
C TYR A 77 -1.53 -6.91 8.81
N HIS A 78 -1.14 -8.17 8.57
CA HIS A 78 -1.10 -9.18 9.63
C HIS A 78 -0.12 -8.85 10.77
N ILE A 79 1.00 -8.20 10.47
CA ILE A 79 1.95 -7.75 11.50
C ILE A 79 1.33 -6.64 12.35
N LEU A 80 0.70 -5.65 11.71
CA LEU A 80 0.08 -4.53 12.41
C LEU A 80 -1.14 -4.98 13.23
N GLU A 81 -1.96 -5.88 12.69
CA GLU A 81 -3.14 -6.45 13.35
C GLU A 81 -2.80 -7.10 14.68
N LYS A 82 -1.73 -7.91 14.70
CA LYS A 82 -1.23 -8.57 15.92
C LYS A 82 -0.69 -7.62 16.98
N ARG A 83 -0.35 -6.38 16.61
CA ARG A 83 0.24 -5.38 17.53
C ARG A 83 -0.80 -4.39 18.04
N VAL A 84 -1.86 -4.17 17.28
CA VAL A 84 -2.98 -3.30 17.68
C VAL A 84 -3.97 -4.03 18.57
N SER A 85 -4.04 -5.36 18.47
CA SER A 85 -4.83 -6.24 19.36
C SER A 85 -4.16 -6.43 20.71
#